data_AF-A0A7L2CMC6-F1
#
_entry.id   AF-A0A7L2CMC6-F1
#
_cell.length_a   1.000
_cell.length_b   1.000
_cell.length_c   1.000
_cell.angle_alpha   90.00
_cell.angle_beta   90.00
_cell.angle_gamma   90.00
#
_symmetry.space_group_name_H-M   'P 1'
#
loop_
_entity.id
_entity.type
_entity.pdbx_description
1 polymer ?
#
loop_
_entity_poly.entity_id
_entity_poly.type
_entity_poly.pdbx_seq_one_letter_code
_entity_poly.pdbx_strand_id
1 'polypeptide(L)'
;TLRASTHGCVTLRARTHGCDTLRASTHGCVTLRARTHGCDTLRASTHGCVTLRARTHGCDTLRASTHGCVTLRARTHGCDTLRASTHGCVTLRARTHGCDTLRASTHGCVTLRARTHGCDTLRASTHGCVTLRARTHGCDTLRASTHGCVTLRARTHGCDTLRASTHGCVTLRARTHGCDTLRASTHGCVTLRA
;
A
#
# COMPACT_ATOMS: atom_id res chain seq x y z
N THR A 1 20.94 -6.88 12.22
CA THR A 1 19.61 -6.47 12.73
C THR A 1 19.61 -5.16 13.54
N LEU A 2 18.72 -4.20 13.25
CA LEU A 2 18.49 -2.94 13.98
C LEU A 2 17.06 -2.91 14.56
N ARG A 3 16.89 -2.55 15.84
CA ARG A 3 15.57 -2.46 16.50
C ARG A 3 15.41 -1.14 17.25
N ALA A 4 14.20 -0.59 17.22
CA ALA A 4 13.85 0.57 18.03
C ALA A 4 12.42 0.50 18.55
N SER A 5 12.23 0.98 19.78
CA SER A 5 10.97 0.99 20.51
C SER A 5 10.80 2.36 21.16
N THR A 6 9.73 3.10 20.86
CA THR A 6 9.56 4.45 21.41
C THR A 6 8.12 4.74 21.83
N HIS A 7 7.97 5.50 22.91
CA HIS A 7 6.69 6.00 23.41
C HIS A 7 6.72 7.53 23.51
N GLY A 8 5.61 8.20 23.19
CA GLY A 8 5.47 9.65 23.28
C GLY A 8 5.74 10.39 21.96
N CYS A 9 6.26 11.61 22.07
CA CYS A 9 6.51 12.49 20.93
C CYS A 9 7.95 12.33 20.41
N VAL A 10 8.16 11.46 19.41
CA VAL A 10 9.51 11.06 19.00
C VAL A 10 9.72 11.13 17.48
N THR A 11 10.94 11.51 17.08
CA THR A 11 11.41 11.34 15.70
C THR A 11 12.51 10.30 15.65
N LEU A 12 12.30 9.23 14.87
CA LEU A 12 13.29 8.20 14.61
C LEU A 12 13.84 8.29 13.19
N ARG A 13 15.15 8.15 13.05
CA ARG A 13 15.83 8.10 11.76
C ARG A 13 16.80 6.92 11.73
N ALA A 14 16.67 6.08 10.73
CA ALA A 14 17.59 4.97 10.49
C ALA A 14 18.09 5.03 9.05
N ARG A 15 19.40 4.88 8.88
CA ARG A 15 20.06 4.67 7.59
C ARG A 15 20.92 3.42 7.71
N THR A 16 20.72 2.47 6.80
CA THR A 16 21.42 1.17 6.83
C THR A 16 21.88 0.80 5.43
N HIS A 17 23.00 0.08 5.39
CA HIS A 17 23.58 -0.55 4.19
C HIS A 17 23.83 -2.02 4.57
N GLY A 18 23.21 -2.96 3.88
CA GLY A 18 23.32 -4.41 4.16
C GLY A 18 22.82 -4.78 5.55
N CYS A 19 21.50 -4.88 5.74
CA CYS A 19 20.93 -5.30 7.02
C CYS A 19 19.87 -6.40 6.87
N ASP A 20 20.00 -7.49 7.61
CA ASP A 20 19.00 -8.58 7.56
C ASP A 20 17.63 -8.08 8.03
N THR A 21 17.59 -7.27 9.09
CA THR A 21 16.32 -6.76 9.63
C THR A 21 16.44 -5.37 10.21
N LEU A 22 15.49 -4.50 9.86
CA LEU A 22 15.21 -3.22 10.51
C LEU A 22 13.79 -3.23 11.08
N ARG A 23 13.65 -3.10 12.40
CA ARG A 23 12.35 -3.13 13.08
C ARG A 23 12.12 -1.86 13.91
N ALA A 24 10.94 -1.27 13.77
CA ALA A 24 10.51 -0.18 14.64
C ALA A 24 9.11 -0.43 15.21
N SER A 25 8.96 -0.18 16.51
CA SER A 25 7.67 -0.23 17.23
C SER A 25 7.46 1.09 17.95
N THR A 26 6.37 1.79 17.65
CA THR A 26 6.18 3.16 18.15
C THR A 26 4.76 3.43 18.62
N HIS A 27 4.60 4.11 19.75
CA HIS A 27 3.31 4.54 20.29
C HIS A 27 3.30 6.05 20.57
N GLY A 28 2.29 6.78 20.10
CA GLY A 28 2.13 8.22 20.34
C GLY A 28 2.27 9.07 19.06
N CYS A 29 2.82 10.27 19.19
CA CYS A 29 3.01 11.23 18.10
C CYS A 29 4.40 11.02 17.46
N VAL A 30 4.50 10.18 16.44
CA VAL A 30 5.81 9.67 15.98
C VAL A 30 6.08 9.94 14.50
N THR A 31 7.32 10.34 14.20
CA THR A 31 7.84 10.35 12.83
C THR A 31 8.95 9.32 12.68
N LEU A 32 8.74 8.31 11.84
CA LEU A 32 9.76 7.31 11.48
C LEU A 32 10.28 7.55 10.06
N ARG A 33 11.60 7.64 9.90
CA ARG A 33 12.26 7.70 8.60
C ARG A 33 13.30 6.58 8.49
N ALA A 34 13.10 5.67 7.55
CA ALA A 34 14.06 4.61 7.21
C ALA A 34 14.58 4.80 5.78
N ARG A 35 15.90 4.73 5.62
CA ARG A 35 16.57 4.59 4.33
C ARG A 35 17.43 3.33 4.36
N THR A 36 17.19 2.39 3.46
CA THR A 36 17.93 1.13 3.41
C THR A 36 18.47 0.88 2.01
N HIS A 37 19.66 0.31 1.94
CA HIS A 37 20.26 -0.23 0.72
C HIS A 37 20.64 -1.68 0.99
N GLY A 38 19.86 -2.62 0.48
CA GLY A 38 19.88 -4.03 0.87
C GLY A 38 19.24 -4.24 2.25
N CYS A 39 18.03 -4.81 2.27
CA CYS A 39 17.44 -5.37 3.48
C CYS A 39 16.64 -6.65 3.22
N ASP A 40 16.77 -7.68 4.04
CA ASP A 40 15.84 -8.81 3.88
C ASP A 40 14.46 -8.38 4.41
N THR A 41 14.43 -7.68 5.55
CA THR A 41 13.18 -7.27 6.19
C THR A 41 13.20 -5.86 6.77
N LEU A 42 12.25 -5.02 6.35
CA LEU A 42 11.88 -3.78 7.02
C LEU A 42 10.49 -3.92 7.63
N ARG A 43 10.39 -3.78 8.96
CA ARG A 43 9.12 -3.85 9.70
C ARG A 43 8.87 -2.60 10.53
N ALA A 44 7.67 -2.07 10.43
CA ALA A 44 7.19 -1.03 11.33
C ALA A 44 5.81 -1.37 11.88
N SER A 45 5.65 -1.23 13.20
CA SER A 45 4.36 -1.32 13.88
C SER A 45 4.12 -0.04 14.65
N THR A 46 3.01 0.65 14.38
CA THR A 46 2.81 2.00 14.91
C THR A 46 1.39 2.24 15.40
N HIS A 47 1.23 2.85 16.56
CA HIS A 47 -0.06 3.24 17.13
C HIS A 47 -0.09 4.74 17.48
N GLY A 48 -1.15 5.45 17.11
CA GLY A 48 -1.34 6.88 17.40
C GLY A 48 -1.26 7.79 16.16
N CYS A 49 -0.71 9.00 16.34
CA CYS A 49 -0.55 9.99 15.28
C CYS A 49 0.82 9.83 14.61
N VAL A 50 0.90 9.11 13.50
CA VAL A 50 2.19 8.61 12.99
C VAL A 50 2.45 8.98 11.53
N THR A 51 3.68 9.41 11.25
CA THR A 51 4.21 9.52 9.88
C THR A 51 5.34 8.53 9.68
N LEU A 52 5.14 7.56 8.78
CA LEU A 52 6.17 6.61 8.36
C LEU A 52 6.66 6.92 6.95
N ARG A 53 7.98 7.03 6.78
CA ARG A 53 8.63 7.17 5.48
C ARG A 53 9.73 6.11 5.32
N ALA A 54 9.56 5.22 4.35
CA ALA A 54 10.57 4.24 3.98
C ALA A 54 11.04 4.50 2.54
N ARG A 55 12.36 4.51 2.34
CA ARG A 55 12.99 4.42 1.03
C ARG A 55 13.94 3.24 1.02
N THR A 56 13.70 2.27 0.14
CA THR A 56 14.51 1.05 0.04
C THR A 56 15.04 0.87 -1.38
N HIS A 57 16.28 0.41 -1.49
CA HIS A 57 16.90 -0.08 -2.72
C HIS A 57 17.30 -1.53 -2.46
N GLY A 58 16.57 -2.49 -3.04
CA GLY A 58 16.64 -3.91 -2.71
C GLY A 58 16.05 -4.21 -1.33
N CYS A 59 14.90 -4.86 -1.27
CA CYS A 59 14.42 -5.43 -0.02
C CYS A 59 13.42 -6.58 -0.23
N ASP A 60 13.63 -7.75 0.37
CA ASP A 60 12.72 -8.89 0.14
C ASP A 60 11.33 -8.58 0.71
N THR A 61 11.29 -8.04 1.93
CA THR A 61 10.02 -7.74 2.61
C THR A 61 9.98 -6.37 3.26
N LEU A 62 9.03 -5.54 2.84
CA LEU A 62 8.61 -4.33 3.54
C LEU A 62 7.22 -4.53 4.15
N ARG A 63 7.12 -4.43 5.49
CA ARG A 63 5.86 -4.56 6.23
C ARG A 63 5.60 -3.35 7.11
N ALA A 64 4.39 -2.83 7.02
CA ALA A 64 3.89 -1.84 7.96
C ALA A 64 2.50 -2.20 8.49
N SER A 65 2.36 -2.14 9.81
CA SER A 65 1.09 -2.30 10.51
C SER A 65 0.81 -1.04 11.31
N THR A 66 -0.32 -0.39 11.08
CA THR A 66 -0.56 0.94 11.65
C THR A 66 -1.98 1.11 12.16
N HIS A 67 -2.15 1.72 13.34
CA HIS A 67 -3.46 2.02 13.92
C HIS A 67 -3.52 3.50 14.35
N GLY A 68 -4.60 4.20 14.02
CA GLY A 68 -4.85 5.61 14.38
C GLY A 68 -4.81 6.56 13.19
N CYS A 69 -4.29 7.77 13.41
CA CYS A 69 -4.15 8.82 12.39
C CYS A 69 -2.78 8.71 11.71
N VAL A 70 -2.71 8.07 10.54
CA VAL A 70 -1.43 7.62 9.99
C VAL A 70 -1.19 8.06 8.55
N THR A 71 0.03 8.54 8.28
CA THR A 71 0.56 8.70 6.93
C THR A 71 1.71 7.73 6.68
N LEU A 72 1.52 6.80 5.75
CA LEU A 72 2.57 5.88 5.28
C LEU A 72 3.03 6.26 3.87
N ARG A 73 4.35 6.40 3.70
CA ARG A 73 4.99 6.60 2.40
C ARG A 73 6.11 5.60 2.20
N ALA A 74 5.96 4.72 1.22
CA ALA A 74 6.99 3.78 0.78
C ALA A 74 7.45 4.13 -0.64
N ARG A 75 8.77 4.14 -0.84
CA ARG A 75 9.41 4.17 -2.15
C ARG A 75 10.38 2.99 -2.22
N THR A 76 10.17 2.07 -3.16
CA THR A 76 11.00 0.87 -3.29
C THR A 76 11.51 0.75 -4.73
N HIS A 77 12.78 0.35 -4.87
CA HIS A 77 13.37 -0.11 -6.11
C HIS A 77 13.84 -1.55 -5.89
N GLY A 78 13.15 -2.52 -6.49
CA GLY A 78 13.32 -3.94 -6.20
C GLY A 78 12.76 -4.32 -4.82
N CYS A 79 11.66 -5.07 -4.80
CA CYS A 79 11.12 -5.65 -3.56
C CYS A 79 10.17 -6.80 -3.83
N ASP A 80 10.41 -7.98 -3.29
CA ASP A 80 9.53 -9.14 -3.54
C ASP A 80 8.14 -8.88 -2.95
N THR A 81 8.09 -8.38 -1.71
CA THR A 81 6.83 -8.17 -0.99
C THR A 81 6.74 -6.83 -0.27
N LEU A 82 5.79 -6.00 -0.69
CA LEU A 82 5.34 -4.82 0.05
C LEU A 82 3.96 -5.08 0.66
N ARG A 83 3.87 -5.03 1.99
CA ARG A 83 2.61 -5.22 2.74
C ARG A 83 2.32 -4.05 3.66
N ALA A 84 1.10 -3.56 3.60
CA ALA A 84 0.58 -2.61 4.56
C ALA A 84 -0.78 -3.07 5.11
N SER A 85 -0.91 -3.03 6.43
CA SER A 85 -2.17 -3.24 7.14
C SER A 85 -2.48 -2.00 7.98
N THR A 86 -3.64 -1.40 7.79
CA THR A 86 -3.92 -0.10 8.41
C THR A 86 -5.35 0.02 8.91
N HIS A 87 -5.53 0.58 10.12
CA HIS A 87 -6.83 0.84 10.72
C HIS A 87 -6.94 2.29 11.20
N GLY A 88 -8.06 2.96 10.91
CA GLY A 88 -8.34 4.34 11.33
C GLY A 88 -8.34 5.35 10.17
N CYS A 89 -7.86 6.57 10.43
CA CYS A 89 -7.76 7.65 9.45
C CYS A 89 -6.39 7.59 8.77
N VAL A 90 -6.31 7.00 7.57
CA VAL A 90 -5.02 6.59 6.98
C VAL A 90 -4.81 7.11 5.57
N THR A 91 -3.61 7.62 5.31
CA THR A 91 -3.10 7.85 3.96
C THR A 91 -1.92 6.93 3.67
N LEU A 92 -2.09 6.02 2.70
CA LEU A 92 -1.04 5.17 2.19
C LEU A 92 -0.59 5.61 0.80
N ARG A 93 0.72 5.78 0.61
CA ARG A 93 1.34 6.05 -0.69
C ARG A 93 2.48 5.08 -0.93
N ALA A 94 2.35 4.24 -1.94
CA ALA A 94 3.41 3.34 -2.40
C ALA A 94 3.85 3.75 -3.82
N ARG A 95 5.16 3.82 -4.04
CA ARG A 95 5.78 3.87 -5.35
C ARG A 95 6.80 2.74 -5.46
N THR A 96 6.62 1.86 -6.43
CA THR A 96 7.48 0.70 -6.62
C THR A 96 7.99 0.64 -8.05
N HIS A 97 9.26 0.29 -8.21
CA HIS A 97 9.87 -0.09 -9.48
C HIS A 97 10.39 -1.52 -9.31
N GLY A 98 9.71 -2.49 -9.94
CA GLY A 98 9.91 -3.93 -9.71
C GLY A 98 9.39 -4.37 -8.34
N CYS A 99 8.33 -5.19 -8.33
CA CYS A 99 7.82 -5.83 -7.12
C CYS A 99 6.89 -6.99 -7.43
N ASP A 100 7.18 -8.20 -6.94
CA ASP A 100 6.33 -9.36 -7.21
C ASP A 100 4.94 -9.19 -6.59
N THR A 101 4.88 -8.69 -5.35
CA THR A 101 3.64 -8.54 -4.61
C THR A 101 3.52 -7.24 -3.83
N LEU A 102 2.55 -6.42 -4.23
CA LEU A 102 2.05 -5.29 -3.44
C LEU A 102 0.69 -5.61 -2.84
N ARG A 103 0.60 -5.61 -1.51
CA ARG A 103 -0.64 -5.85 -0.76
C ARG A 103 -0.96 -4.73 0.21
N ALA A 104 -2.21 -4.28 0.17
CA ALA A 104 -2.75 -3.38 1.17
C ALA A 104 -4.08 -3.88 1.71
N SER A 105 -4.20 -3.93 3.03
CA SER A 105 -5.45 -4.18 3.75
C SER A 105 -5.76 -2.98 4.61
N THR A 106 -6.96 -2.40 4.47
CA THR A 106 -7.28 -1.13 5.13
C THR A 106 -8.71 -1.08 5.66
N HIS A 107 -8.88 -0.56 6.88
CA HIS A 107 -10.20 -0.38 7.51
C HIS A 107 -10.34 1.06 8.05
N GLY A 108 -11.49 1.70 7.79
CA GLY A 108 -11.82 3.04 8.25
C GLY A 108 -11.86 4.09 7.13
N CYS A 109 -11.43 5.32 7.44
CA CYS A 109 -11.37 6.44 6.49
C CYS A 109 -9.99 6.45 5.80
N VAL A 110 -9.91 5.91 4.58
CA VAL A 110 -8.62 5.56 3.98
C VAL A 110 -8.43 6.14 2.58
N THR A 111 -7.25 6.71 2.33
CA THR A 111 -6.75 7.00 0.98
C THR A 111 -5.56 6.12 0.65
N LEU A 112 -5.73 5.25 -0.35
CA LEU A 112 -4.65 4.42 -0.90
C LEU A 112 -4.23 4.94 -2.28
N ARG A 113 -2.93 5.16 -2.46
CA ARG A 113 -2.32 5.49 -3.76
C ARG A 113 -1.15 4.58 -4.04
N ALA A 114 -1.27 3.74 -5.07
CA ALA A 114 -0.21 2.90 -5.57
C ALA A 114 0.22 3.38 -6.98
N ARG A 115 1.53 3.48 -7.20
CA ARG A 115 2.14 3.62 -8.52
C ARG A 115 3.18 2.52 -8.68
N THR A 116 3.04 1.68 -9.68
CA THR A 116 3.93 0.54 -9.91
C THR A 116 4.43 0.55 -11.36
N HIS A 117 5.71 0.25 -11.54
CA HIS A 117 6.33 -0.07 -12.83
C HIS A 117 6.92 -1.47 -12.71
N GLY A 118 6.30 -2.45 -13.38
CA GLY A 118 6.58 -3.88 -13.20
C GLY A 118 6.09 -4.39 -11.85
N CYS A 119 5.03 -5.20 -11.85
CA CYS A 119 4.52 -5.86 -10.66
C CYS A 119 3.63 -7.06 -10.98
N ASP A 120 3.98 -8.26 -10.55
CA ASP A 120 3.18 -9.45 -10.87
C ASP A 120 1.79 -9.37 -10.23
N THR A 121 1.71 -8.95 -8.96
CA THR A 121 0.45 -8.89 -8.22
C THR A 121 0.28 -7.61 -7.41
N LEU A 122 -0.73 -6.82 -7.76
CA LEU A 122 -1.26 -5.74 -6.94
C LEU A 122 -2.61 -6.15 -6.33
N ARG A 123 -2.68 -6.17 -5.00
CA ARG A 123 -3.90 -6.49 -4.24
C ARG A 123 -4.25 -5.40 -3.25
N ALA A 124 -5.50 -4.99 -3.26
CA ALA A 124 -6.06 -4.11 -2.25
C ALA A 124 -7.39 -4.64 -1.73
N SER A 125 -7.49 -4.73 -0.40
CA SER A 125 -8.70 -5.10 0.32
C SER A 125 -9.07 -3.96 1.26
N THR A 126 -10.27 -3.40 1.13
CA THR A 126 -10.62 -2.17 1.84
C THR A 126 -12.03 -2.19 2.40
N HIS A 127 -12.21 -1.70 3.63
CA HIS A 127 -13.51 -1.58 4.30
C HIS A 127 -13.72 -0.17 4.88
N GLY A 128 -14.89 0.43 4.64
CA GLY A 128 -15.26 1.75 5.16
C GLY A 128 -15.34 2.84 4.07
N CYS A 129 -14.96 4.07 4.42
CA CYS A 129 -14.93 5.21 3.49
C CYS A 129 -13.56 5.29 2.81
N VAL A 130 -13.47 4.82 1.56
CA VAL A 130 -12.17 4.53 0.93
C VAL A 130 -12.02 5.18 -0.44
N THR A 131 -10.87 5.82 -0.66
CA THR A 131 -10.40 6.20 -2.00
C THR A 131 -9.19 5.35 -2.38
N LEU A 132 -9.33 4.52 -3.41
CA LEU A 132 -8.25 3.76 -3.99
C LEU A 132 -7.85 4.32 -5.36
N ARG A 133 -6.56 4.60 -5.54
CA ARG A 133 -5.98 4.98 -6.82
C ARG A 133 -4.78 4.10 -7.15
N ALA A 134 -4.90 3.30 -8.20
CA ALA A 134 -3.82 2.50 -8.75
C ALA A 134 -3.41 3.04 -10.13
N ARG A 135 -2.11 3.19 -10.35
CA ARG A 135 -1.51 3.37 -11.67
C ARG A 135 -0.43 2.31 -11.86
N THR A 136 -0.57 1.49 -12.88
CA THR A 136 0.36 0.39 -13.16
C THR A 136 0.84 0.46 -14.62
N HIS A 137 2.13 0.22 -14.81
CA HIS A 137 2.75 -0.03 -16.12
C HIS A 137 3.41 -1.41 -16.04
N GLY A 138 2.85 -2.40 -16.74
CA GLY A 138 3.23 -3.81 -16.59
C GLY A 138 2.76 -4.39 -15.26
N CYS A 139 1.70 -5.20 -15.27
CA CYS A 139 1.23 -5.93 -14.09
C CYS A 139 0.36 -7.13 -14.44
N ASP A 140 0.77 -8.35 -14.12
CA ASP A 140 0.01 -9.55 -14.50
C ASP A 140 -1.38 -9.56 -13.85
N THR A 141 -1.47 -9.21 -12.56
CA THR A 141 -2.72 -9.24 -11.81
C THR A 141 -2.96 -8.00 -10.95
N LEU A 142 -4.02 -7.26 -11.25
CA LEU A 142 -4.59 -6.23 -10.38
C LEU A 142 -5.90 -6.71 -9.77
N ARG A 143 -5.98 -6.74 -8.44
CA ARG A 143 -7.19 -7.11 -7.68
C ARG A 143 -7.57 -6.05 -6.66
N ALA A 144 -8.83 -5.63 -6.71
CA ALA A 144 -9.43 -4.76 -5.70
C ALA A 144 -10.69 -5.42 -5.14
N SER A 145 -10.78 -5.53 -3.82
CA SER A 145 -11.95 -6.00 -3.08
C SER A 145 -12.36 -4.92 -2.07
N THR A 146 -13.58 -4.40 -2.19
CA THR A 146 -13.96 -3.20 -1.43
C THR A 146 -15.37 -3.29 -0.85
N HIS A 147 -15.53 -2.86 0.40
CA HIS A 147 -16.83 -2.82 1.09
C HIS A 147 -17.07 -1.43 1.73
N GLY A 148 -18.25 -0.85 1.54
CA GLY A 148 -18.65 0.45 2.07
C GLY A 148 -18.75 1.56 1.00
N CYS A 149 -18.42 2.79 1.37
CA CYS A 149 -18.44 3.95 0.47
C CYS A 149 -17.07 4.10 -0.22
N VAL A 150 -16.97 3.70 -1.50
CA VAL A 150 -15.68 3.49 -2.15
C VAL A 150 -15.57 4.23 -3.48
N THR A 151 -14.45 4.93 -3.67
CA THR A 151 -14.00 5.41 -4.98
C THR A 151 -12.79 4.62 -5.43
N LEU A 152 -12.94 3.81 -6.49
CA LEU A 152 -11.87 3.05 -7.11
C LEU A 152 -11.47 3.69 -8.45
N ARG A 153 -10.19 4.07 -8.59
CA ARG A 153 -9.62 4.54 -9.86
C ARG A 153 -8.41 3.69 -10.24
N ALA A 154 -8.53 2.93 -11.31
CA ALA A 154 -7.44 2.16 -11.90
C ALA A 154 -7.04 2.75 -13.25
N ARG A 155 -5.74 2.91 -13.47
CA ARG A 155 -5.17 3.13 -14.80
C ARG A 155 -4.07 2.10 -15.01
N THR A 156 -4.23 1.25 -16.02
CA THR A 156 -3.26 0.19 -16.32
C THR A 156 -2.80 0.29 -17.78
N HIS A 157 -1.52 0.02 -18.00
CA HIS A 157 -0.93 -0.13 -19.32
C HIS A 157 -0.12 -1.43 -19.33
N GLY A 158 -0.61 -2.46 -20.04
CA GLY A 158 -0.12 -3.83 -19.97
C GLY A 158 -0.51 -4.49 -18.65
N CYS A 159 -1.66 -5.19 -18.62
CA CYS A 159 -2.10 -5.95 -17.46
C CYS A 159 -2.98 -7.14 -17.85
N ASP A 160 -2.52 -8.37 -17.63
CA ASP A 160 -3.21 -9.58 -18.10
C ASP A 160 -4.58 -9.74 -17.43
N THR A 161 -4.66 -9.48 -16.13
CA THR A 161 -5.90 -9.66 -15.36
C THR A 161 -6.20 -8.47 -14.44
N LEU A 162 -7.31 -7.78 -14.70
CA LEU A 162 -7.92 -6.82 -13.78
C LEU A 162 -9.21 -7.40 -13.18
N ARG A 163 -9.28 -7.44 -11.84
CA ARG A 163 -10.50 -7.82 -11.11
C ARG A 163 -10.88 -6.80 -10.06
N ALA A 164 -12.14 -6.40 -10.09
CA ALA A 164 -12.75 -5.56 -9.06
C ALA A 164 -14.00 -6.26 -8.50
N SER A 165 -14.05 -6.42 -7.18
CA SER A 165 -15.24 -6.90 -6.46
C SER A 165 -15.64 -5.88 -5.42
N THR A 166 -16.87 -5.40 -5.48
CA THR A 166 -17.28 -4.24 -4.69
C THR A 166 -18.68 -4.42 -4.09
N HIS A 167 -18.86 -3.98 -2.84
CA HIS A 167 -20.12 -4.07 -2.10
C HIS A 167 -20.42 -2.73 -1.39
N GLY A 168 -21.60 -2.17 -1.59
CA GLY A 168 -22.00 -0.85 -1.05
C GLY A 168 -22.07 0.25 -2.11
N CYS A 169 -21.84 1.50 -1.71
CA CYS A 169 -21.89 2.66 -2.61
C CYS A 169 -20.52 2.87 -3.30
N VAL A 170 -20.44 2.58 -4.60
CA VAL A 170 -19.16 2.47 -5.30
C VAL A 170 -19.12 3.35 -6.55
N THR A 171 -18.07 4.16 -6.66
CA THR A 171 -17.66 4.80 -7.92
C THR A 171 -16.45 4.08 -8.47
N LEU A 172 -16.60 3.42 -9.63
CA LEU A 172 -15.53 2.72 -10.33
C LEU A 172 -15.13 3.49 -11.59
N ARG A 173 -13.83 3.79 -11.71
CA ARG A 173 -13.22 4.25 -12.95
C ARG A 173 -12.01 3.40 -13.32
N ALA A 174 -12.06 2.74 -14.46
CA ALA A 174 -10.97 1.91 -14.96
C ALA A 174 -10.63 2.30 -16.40
N ARG A 175 -9.37 2.67 -16.64
CA ARG A 175 -8.82 2.84 -17.99
C ARG A 175 -7.69 1.85 -18.18
N THR A 176 -7.85 0.95 -19.14
CA THR A 176 -6.92 -0.15 -19.41
C THR A 176 -6.48 -0.10 -20.87
N HIS A 177 -5.17 -0.19 -21.12
CA HIS A 177 -4.60 -0.41 -22.45
C HIS A 177 -3.78 -1.71 -22.42
N GLY A 178 -4.13 -2.69 -23.26
CA GLY A 178 -3.53 -4.03 -23.24
C GLY A 178 -3.92 -4.81 -21.99
N CYS A 179 -5.15 -5.34 -21.96
CA CYS A 179 -5.65 -6.16 -20.86
C CYS A 179 -6.44 -7.35 -21.38
N ASP A 180 -6.01 -8.56 -21.03
CA ASP A 180 -6.59 -9.80 -21.58
C ASP A 180 -7.88 -10.18 -20.87
N THR A 181 -7.94 -9.98 -19.55
CA THR A 181 -9.10 -10.31 -18.72
C THR A 181 -9.50 -9.14 -17.83
N LEU A 182 -10.70 -8.62 -18.03
CA LEU A 182 -11.33 -7.65 -17.13
C LEU A 182 -12.59 -8.24 -16.50
N ARG A 183 -12.66 -8.27 -15.16
CA ARG A 183 -13.86 -8.70 -14.43
C ARG A 183 -14.23 -7.68 -13.36
N ALA A 184 -15.48 -7.26 -13.37
CA ALA A 184 -16.06 -6.41 -12.34
C ALA A 184 -17.34 -7.08 -11.80
N SER A 185 -17.44 -7.19 -10.48
CA SER A 185 -18.65 -7.64 -9.79
C SER A 185 -19.03 -6.60 -8.76
N THR A 186 -20.28 -6.14 -8.79
CA THR A 186 -20.75 -5.13 -7.84
C THR A 186 -22.11 -5.48 -7.26
N HIS A 187 -22.27 -5.25 -5.96
CA HIS A 187 -23.54 -5.35 -5.26
C HIS A 187 -23.79 -4.05 -4.46
N GLY A 188 -24.91 -3.37 -4.72
CA GLY A 188 -25.21 -2.03 -4.16
C GLY A 188 -25.23 -0.93 -5.23
N CYS A 189 -25.22 0.34 -4.80
CA CYS A 189 -25.29 1.49 -5.70
C CYS A 189 -23.97 1.69 -6.45
N VAL A 190 -24.00 1.73 -7.79
CA VAL A 190 -22.79 1.80 -8.63
C VAL A 190 -22.82 2.96 -9.58
N THR A 191 -21.72 3.71 -9.64
CA THR A 191 -21.41 4.59 -10.76
C THR A 191 -20.18 4.04 -11.49
N LEU A 192 -20.37 3.56 -12.72
CA LEU A 192 -19.29 3.08 -13.57
C LEU A 192 -18.93 4.15 -14.60
N ARG A 193 -17.64 4.45 -14.74
CA ARG A 193 -17.09 5.29 -15.81
C ARG A 193 -15.88 4.61 -16.43
N ALA A 194 -15.93 4.30 -17.72
CA ALA A 194 -14.77 3.89 -18.49
C ALA A 194 -13.85 5.10 -18.78
#